data_AF-A0A146K5P7-F1
#
_entry.id   AF-A0A146K5P7-F1
#
_cell.length_a   1.000
_cell.length_b   1.000
_cell.length_c   1.000
_cell.angle_alpha   90.00
_cell.angle_beta   90.00
_cell.angle_gamma   90.00
#
_symmetry.space_group_name_H-M   'P 1'
#
loop_
_entity.id
_entity.type
_entity.pdbx_description
1 polymer ?
#
loop_
_entity_poly.entity_id
_entity_poly.type
_entity_poly.pdbx_seq_one_letter_code
_entity_poly.pdbx_strand_id
1 'polypeptide(L)' 'LKLKSEQYEILNYIGEGTYGKVYKGFDKLNKMCVAIKEIKRDLEEEGVPSTVLREIAILKQVNHENIIK' A
#
# COMPACT_ATOMS: atom_id res chain seq x y z
N LEU A 1 -1.41 15.17 10.74
CA LEU A 1 -0.75 15.61 9.48
C LEU A 1 -1.16 14.66 8.36
N LYS A 2 -2.09 15.07 7.49
CA LYS A 2 -2.47 14.32 6.29
C LYS A 2 -1.33 14.48 5.29
N LEU A 3 -0.50 13.46 5.11
CA LEU A 3 0.34 13.35 3.92
C LEU A 3 -0.59 13.08 2.73
N LYS A 4 -1.26 14.13 2.23
CA LYS A 4 -1.83 14.10 0.89
C LYS A 4 -0.63 14.06 -0.05
N SER A 5 -0.25 12.87 -0.50
CA SER A 5 0.63 12.78 -1.66
C SER A 5 -0.10 13.47 -2.82
N GLU A 6 0.46 14.56 -3.34
CA GLU A 6 -0.12 15.24 -4.51
C GLU A 6 -0.14 14.35 -5.75
N GLN A 7 0.57 13.22 -5.73
CA GLN A 7 0.57 12.25 -6.81
C GLN A 7 -0.62 11.30 -6.77
N TYR A 8 -1.08 10.87 -5.59
CA TYR A 8 -2.12 9.84 -5.47
C TYR A 8 -3.43 10.43 -4.97
N GLU A 9 -4.52 10.16 -5.69
CA GLU A 9 -5.87 10.40 -5.22
C GLU A 9 -6.43 9.12 -4.59
N ILE A 10 -6.78 9.18 -3.30
CA ILE A 10 -7.44 8.07 -2.62
C ILE A 10 -8.93 8.11 -2.97
N LEU A 11 -9.44 7.02 -3.52
CA LEU A 11 -10.84 6.86 -3.91
C LEU A 11 -11.59 6.09 -2.82
N ASN A 12 -12.24 4.97 -3.17
CA ASN A 12 -13.06 4.19 -2.25
C ASN A 12 -12.26 3.10 -1.53
N TYR A 13 -12.70 2.76 -0.32
CA TYR A 13 -12.29 1.56 0.38
C TYR A 13 -12.66 0.30 -0.43
N ILE A 14 -11.76 -0.69 -0.46
CA ILE A 14 -11.97 -1.96 -1.17
C ILE A 14 -11.77 -3.20 -0.30
N GLY A 15 -11.13 -3.09 0.86
CA GLY A 15 -10.98 -4.23 1.78
C GLY A 15 -10.01 -3.98 2.92
N GLU A 16 -9.92 -4.92 3.85
CA GLU A 16 -9.00 -4.86 4.98
C GLU A 16 -8.26 -6.19 5.09
N GLY A 17 -6.94 -6.11 5.22
CA GLY A 17 -6.09 -7.25 5.52
C GLY A 17 -5.58 -7.18 6.97
N THR A 18 -4.81 -8.19 7.36
CA THR A 18 -4.24 -8.31 8.71
C THR A 18 -3.54 -7.04 9.20
N TYR A 19 -2.82 -6.36 8.30
CA TYR A 19 -1.95 -5.23 8.64
C TYR A 19 -2.50 -3.85 8.28
N GLY A 20 -3.67 -3.75 7.66
CA GLY A 20 -4.09 -2.48 7.08
C GLY A 20 -5.34 -2.49 6.23
N LYS A 21 -5.87 -1.28 6.00
CA LYS A 21 -6.97 -1.03 5.08
C LYS A 21 -6.43 -0.87 3.66
N VAL A 22 -7.20 -1.31 2.69
CA VAL A 22 -6.88 -1.20 1.26
C VAL A 22 -7.92 -0.31 0.60
N TYR A 23 -7.44 0.69 -0.12
CA TYR A 23 -8.25 1.61 -0.90
C TYR A 23 -7.90 1.49 -2.37
N LYS A 24 -8.89 1.69 -3.23
CA LYS A 24 -8.64 2.05 -4.61
C LYS A 24 -8.08 3.47 -4.64
N GLY A 25 -7.08 3.71 -5.48
CA GLY A 25 -6.55 5.04 -5.72
C GLY A 25 -6.29 5.28 -7.21
N PHE A 26 -5.95 6.52 -7.53
CA PHE A 26 -5.53 6.92 -8.87
C PHE A 26 -4.18 7.62 -8.79
N ASP A 27 -3.19 7.08 -9.49
CA ASP A 27 -1.90 7.73 -9.70
C ASP A 27 -2.05 8.79 -10.79
N LYS A 28 -1.98 10.06 -10.39
CA LYS A 28 -2.14 11.20 -11.30
C LYS A 28 -0.95 11.38 -12.24
N LEU A 29 0.23 10.88 -11.89
CA LEU A 29 1.43 10.94 -12.73
C LEU A 29 1.37 9.86 -13.81
N ASN A 30 1.16 8.61 -13.42
CA ASN A 30 1.12 7.48 -14.35
C ASN A 30 -0.25 7.25 -15.01
N LYS A 31 -1.26 8.04 -14.62
CA LYS A 31 -2.65 7.97 -15.12
C LYS A 31 -3.28 6.59 -15.00
N MET A 32 -3.06 5.91 -13.88
CA MET A 32 -3.51 4.54 -13.67
C MET A 32 -4.20 4.33 -12.32
N CYS A 33 -5.14 3.38 -12.28
CA CYS A 33 -5.72 2.92 -11.03
C CYS A 33 -4.71 2.06 -10.27
N VAL A 34 -4.63 2.27 -8.95
CA VAL A 34 -3.72 1.55 -8.05
C VAL A 34 -4.48 1.09 -6.81
N ALA A 35 -3.90 0.12 -6.08
CA ALA A 35 -4.34 -0.24 -4.74
C ALA A 35 -3.40 0.40 -3.71
N ILE A 36 -3.95 1.07 -2.70
CA ILE A 36 -3.19 1.74 -1.64
C ILE A 36 -3.47 0.99 -0.33
N LYS A 37 -2.45 0.33 0.21
CA LYS A 37 -2.49 -0.36 1.51
C LYS A 37 -2.02 0.59 2.61
N GLU A 38 -2.96 1.11 3.40
CA GLU A 38 -2.72 1.92 4.59
C GLU A 38 -2.39 1.01 5.78
N ILE A 39 -1.15 1.07 6.27
CA ILE A 39 -0.71 0.30 7.44
C ILE A 39 -1.28 0.91 8.72
N LYS A 40 -1.78 0.08 9.63
CA LYS A 40 -2.34 0.54 10.93
C LYS A 40 -1.25 1.14 11.80
N ARG A 41 -1.52 2.35 12.35
CA ARG A 41 -0.60 3.05 13.24
C ARG A 41 -0.38 2.37 14.58
N ASP A 42 -1.35 1.58 15.05
CA ASP A 42 -1.23 0.84 16.31
C ASP A 42 -0.13 -0.23 16.27
N LEU A 43 0.36 -0.57 15.06
CA LEU A 43 1.52 -1.43 14.86
C LEU A 43 2.86 -0.68 14.94
N GLU A 44 2.84 0.66 14.96
CA GLU A 44 4.04 1.51 14.88
C GLU A 44 4.69 1.79 16.24
N GLU A 45 4.10 1.39 17.37
CA GLU A 45 4.74 1.54 18.71
C GLU A 45 6.11 0.83 18.77
N GLU A 46 6.27 -0.26 18.02
CA GLU A 46 7.55 -0.98 17.83
C GLU A 46 8.24 -0.65 16.49
N GLY A 47 7.76 0.35 15.76
CA GLY A 47 8.17 0.66 14.38
C GLY A 47 7.43 -0.17 13.33
N VAL A 48 7.98 -0.26 12.11
CA VAL A 48 7.32 -1.01 11.02
C VAL A 48 7.44 -2.53 11.30
N PRO A 49 6.34 -3.30 11.35
CA PRO A 49 6.41 -4.74 11.60
C PRO A 49 7.32 -5.47 10.61
N SER A 50 8.12 -6.41 11.12
CA SER A 50 9.02 -7.22 10.29
C SER A 50 8.31 -8.00 9.18
N THR A 51 7.03 -8.35 9.40
CA THR A 51 6.16 -8.99 8.42
C THR A 51 5.87 -8.07 7.24
N VAL A 52 5.62 -6.78 7.48
CA VAL A 52 5.42 -5.76 6.43
C VAL A 52 6.71 -5.57 5.63
N LEU A 53 7.86 -5.50 6.30
CA LEU A 53 9.16 -5.41 5.62
C LEU A 53 9.45 -6.64 4.77
N ARG A 54 9.09 -7.84 5.25
CA ARG A 54 9.23 -9.09 4.51
C ARG A 54 8.34 -9.10 3.26
N GLU A 55 7.08 -8.69 3.37
CA GLU A 55 6.16 -8.56 2.23
C GLU A 55 6.77 -7.64 1.15
N ILE A 56 7.24 -6.45 1.54
CA ILE A 56 7.87 -5.49 0.62
C ILE A 56 9.13 -6.07 -0.03
N ALA A 57 10.00 -6.72 0.76
CA ALA A 57 11.25 -7.28 0.27
C ALA A 57 11.02 -8.39 -0.77
N ILE A 58 10.03 -9.26 -0.54
CA ILE A 58 9.66 -10.31 -1.49
C ILE A 58 9.06 -9.70 -2.75
N LEU A 59 8.08 -8.80 -2.63
CA LEU A 59 7.44 -8.17 -3.79
C LEU A 59 8.44 -7.41 -4.68
N LYS A 60 9.44 -6.75 -4.08
CA LYS A 60 10.51 -6.08 -4.83
C LYS A 60 11.42 -7.02 -5.63
N GLN A 61 11.54 -8.27 -5.22
CA GLN A 61 12.43 -9.26 -5.86
C GLN A 61 11.72 -10.08 -6.94
N VAL A 62 10.39 -10.04 -6.98
CA VAL A 62 9.60 -10.87 -7.88
C VAL A 62 9.13 -10.04 -9.08
N ASN A 63 9.45 -10.50 -10.29
CA ASN A 63 9.02 -9.88 -11.54
C ASN A 63 8.47 -10.97 -12.47
N HIS A 64 7.17 -11.24 -12.36
CA HIS A 64 6.48 -12.27 -13.15
C HIS A 64 5.09 -11.76 -13.55
N GLU A 65 4.60 -12.13 -14.73
CA GLU A 65 3.32 -11.65 -15.28
C GLU A 65 2.12 -11.92 -14.35
N ASN A 66 2.12 -13.10 -13.72
CA ASN A 66 1.05 -13.52 -12.81
C ASN A 66 1.27 -13.11 -11.34
N ILE A 67 2.22 -12.21 -11.06
CA ILE A 67 2.49 -11.73 -9.71
C ILE A 67 2.34 -10.21 -9.67
N ILE A 68 1.61 -9.74 -8.67
CA ILE A 68 1.29 -8.33 -8.48
C ILE A 68 2.59 -7.54 -8.26
N LYS A 69 2.71 -6.41 -8.96
CA LYS A 69 3.81 -5.44 -8.83
C LYS A 69 3.43 -4.28 -7.92
#